data_AF-R5WXG5-F1
#
_entry.id   AF-R5WXG5-F1
#
_cell.length_a   1.000
_cell.length_b   1.000
_cell.length_c   1.000
_cell.angle_alpha   90.00
_cell.angle_beta   90.00
_cell.angle_gamma   90.00
#
_symmetry.space_group_name_H-M   'P 1'
#
loop_
_entity.id
_entity.type
_entity.pdbx_description
1 polymer ?
#
loop_
_entity_poly.entity_id
_entity_poly.type
_entity_poly.pdbx_seq_one_letter_code
_entity_poly.pdbx_strand_id
1 'polypeptide(L)'
;MSKINNNKEHNINNINKELNHKEHKSYELDENLKTVKQWFKENGIDFSKKHEIKVLELLKNNSLDFVLNTFQEQLDILKNKSDVKSVAAVFSTHLFKGTCEVNTQELEKKEVEHQKVKEEERKESEKNDNILSIFFKIPLEKQEEIEMEILKKHNIKHFSELKTKSETMYYRLISSFIYEELKEKNLI
;
A
#
# COMPACT_ATOMS: atom_id res chain seq x y z
N MET A 1 -20.82 -43.04 -1.25
CA MET A 1 -19.58 -42.34 -0.85
C MET A 1 -18.94 -41.73 -2.09
N SER A 2 -19.42 -40.57 -2.55
CA SER A 2 -18.87 -39.88 -3.72
C SER A 2 -17.94 -38.76 -3.23
N LYS A 3 -16.62 -39.03 -3.24
CA LYS A 3 -15.59 -38.00 -3.08
C LYS A 3 -15.34 -37.39 -4.45
N ILE A 4 -16.03 -36.30 -4.80
CA ILE A 4 -15.81 -35.59 -6.07
C ILE A 4 -15.51 -34.12 -5.79
N ASN A 5 -14.27 -33.74 -6.17
CA ASN A 5 -13.76 -32.42 -6.58
C ASN A 5 -13.95 -31.18 -5.67
N ASN A 6 -13.06 -31.00 -4.68
CA ASN A 6 -12.74 -29.65 -4.16
C ASN A 6 -11.44 -29.06 -4.78
N ASN A 7 -10.66 -29.84 -5.53
CA ASN A 7 -9.39 -29.36 -6.11
C ASN A 7 -9.54 -28.50 -7.38
N LYS A 8 -10.64 -28.63 -8.13
CA LYS A 8 -10.85 -27.82 -9.36
C LYS A 8 -11.24 -26.38 -9.04
N GLU A 9 -12.06 -26.18 -8.01
CA GLU A 9 -12.57 -24.86 -7.60
C GLU A 9 -11.47 -24.00 -6.95
N HIS A 10 -10.62 -24.61 -6.12
CA HIS A 10 -9.45 -23.94 -5.56
C HIS A 10 -8.44 -23.50 -6.63
N ASN A 11 -8.27 -24.28 -7.70
CA ASN A 11 -7.32 -23.94 -8.77
C ASN A 11 -7.85 -22.77 -9.63
N ILE A 12 -9.15 -22.74 -9.95
CA ILE A 12 -9.78 -21.66 -10.71
C ILE A 12 -9.75 -20.33 -9.93
N ASN A 13 -10.03 -20.35 -8.62
CA ASN A 13 -9.97 -19.15 -7.79
C ASN A 13 -8.56 -18.57 -7.67
N ASN A 14 -7.54 -19.42 -7.62
CA ASN A 14 -6.15 -18.98 -7.54
C ASN A 14 -5.65 -18.38 -8.88
N ILE A 15 -6.03 -18.99 -10.01
CA ILE A 15 -5.72 -18.47 -11.36
C ILE A 15 -6.41 -17.13 -11.59
N ASN A 16 -7.70 -16.99 -11.25
CA ASN A 16 -8.44 -15.74 -11.39
C ASN A 16 -7.86 -14.63 -10.50
N LYS A 17 -7.44 -14.97 -9.28
CA LYS A 17 -6.77 -14.03 -8.38
C LYS A 17 -5.44 -13.55 -8.95
N GLU A 18 -4.62 -14.45 -9.51
CA GLU A 18 -3.34 -14.10 -10.13
C GLU A 18 -3.51 -13.24 -11.41
N LEU A 19 -4.50 -13.55 -12.25
CA LEU A 19 -4.86 -12.76 -13.42
C LEU A 19 -5.35 -11.36 -13.03
N ASN A 20 -6.27 -11.26 -12.07
CA ASN A 20 -6.77 -9.98 -11.55
C ASN A 20 -5.64 -9.13 -10.95
N HIS A 21 -4.69 -9.75 -10.23
CA HIS A 21 -3.52 -9.04 -9.69
C HIS A 21 -2.56 -8.56 -10.78
N LYS A 22 -2.39 -9.30 -11.89
CA LYS A 22 -1.55 -8.89 -13.02
C LYS A 22 -2.20 -7.77 -13.83
N GLU A 23 -3.50 -7.86 -14.11
CA GLU A 23 -4.26 -6.83 -14.82
C GLU A 23 -4.33 -5.54 -14.01
N HIS A 24 -4.62 -5.62 -12.71
CA HIS A 24 -4.64 -4.46 -11.82
C HIS A 24 -3.28 -3.75 -11.76
N LYS A 25 -2.18 -4.51 -11.66
CA LYS A 25 -0.82 -3.94 -11.69
C LYS A 25 -0.48 -3.27 -13.01
N SER A 26 -0.96 -3.80 -14.13
CA SER A 26 -0.73 -3.20 -15.45
C SER A 26 -1.53 -1.91 -15.63
N TYR A 27 -2.79 -1.89 -15.17
CA TYR A 27 -3.64 -0.71 -15.21
C TYR A 27 -3.10 0.41 -14.31
N GLU A 28 -2.71 0.06 -13.09
CA GLU A 28 -2.11 0.98 -12.11
C GLU A 28 -0.81 1.59 -12.65
N LEU A 29 0.04 0.80 -13.32
CA LEU A 29 1.27 1.31 -13.92
C LEU A 29 1.00 2.31 -15.06
N ASP A 30 -0.02 2.08 -15.88
CA ASP A 30 -0.42 2.99 -16.97
C ASP A 30 -0.97 4.31 -16.43
N GLU A 31 -1.83 4.27 -15.41
CA GLU A 31 -2.36 5.47 -14.75
C GLU A 31 -1.26 6.25 -14.02
N ASN A 32 -0.32 5.57 -13.38
CA ASN A 32 0.85 6.20 -12.75
C ASN A 32 1.73 6.89 -13.80
N LEU A 33 1.97 6.25 -14.95
CA LEU A 33 2.72 6.85 -16.05
C LEU A 33 2.02 8.09 -16.62
N LYS A 34 0.68 8.07 -16.78
CA LYS A 34 -0.10 9.24 -17.20
C LYS A 34 0.07 10.40 -16.24
N THR A 35 0.04 10.11 -14.94
CA THR A 35 0.21 11.13 -13.88
C THR A 35 1.61 11.75 -13.95
N VAL A 36 2.65 10.94 -14.08
CA VAL A 36 4.03 11.46 -14.23
C VAL A 36 4.17 12.28 -15.51
N LYS A 37 3.60 11.84 -16.63
CA LYS A 37 3.62 12.60 -17.89
C LYS A 37 2.94 13.96 -17.76
N GLN A 38 1.84 14.02 -17.01
CA GLN A 38 1.15 15.27 -16.72
C GLN A 38 2.02 16.21 -15.86
N TRP A 39 2.70 15.67 -14.85
CA TRP A 39 3.65 16.44 -14.02
C TRP A 39 4.80 17.05 -14.86
N PHE A 40 5.34 16.32 -15.83
CA PHE A 40 6.37 16.87 -16.75
C PHE A 40 5.83 18.05 -17.55
N LYS A 41 4.61 17.94 -18.08
CA LYS A 41 3.95 19.00 -18.84
C LYS A 41 3.73 20.25 -17.99
N GLU A 42 3.26 20.07 -16.75
CA GLU A 42 3.03 21.17 -15.80
C GLU A 42 4.32 21.90 -15.42
N ASN A 43 5.45 21.20 -15.40
CA ASN A 43 6.76 21.77 -15.11
C ASN A 43 7.53 22.25 -16.36
N GLY A 44 6.88 22.25 -17.54
CA GLY A 44 7.49 22.71 -18.79
C GLY A 44 8.65 21.85 -19.28
N ILE A 45 8.65 20.57 -18.91
CA ILE A 45 9.69 19.60 -19.27
C ILE A 45 9.15 18.72 -20.40
N ASP A 46 9.92 18.60 -21.49
CA ASP A 46 9.52 17.76 -22.61
C ASP A 46 9.56 16.27 -22.26
N PHE A 47 8.50 15.54 -22.56
CA PHE A 47 8.35 14.13 -22.24
C PHE A 47 8.59 13.25 -23.47
N SER A 48 9.86 12.98 -23.74
CA SER A 48 10.28 12.06 -24.81
C SER A 48 10.08 10.58 -24.46
N LYS A 49 10.13 9.69 -25.47
CA LYS A 49 10.12 8.23 -25.30
C LYS A 49 11.22 7.71 -24.35
N LYS A 50 12.36 8.40 -24.27
CA LYS A 50 13.41 8.02 -23.32
C LYS A 50 12.96 8.25 -21.87
N HIS A 51 12.25 9.35 -21.60
CA HIS A 51 11.69 9.63 -20.28
C HIS A 51 10.68 8.56 -19.89
N GLU A 52 9.82 8.16 -20.82
CA GLU A 52 8.83 7.09 -20.62
C GLU A 52 9.48 5.79 -20.15
N ILE A 53 10.52 5.32 -20.84
CA ILE A 53 11.27 4.12 -20.45
C ILE A 53 11.84 4.27 -19.04
N LYS A 54 12.43 5.42 -18.73
CA LYS A 54 13.07 5.64 -17.42
C LYS A 54 12.06 5.73 -16.28
N VAL A 55 10.94 6.41 -16.51
CA VAL A 55 9.83 6.51 -15.55
C VAL A 55 9.20 5.14 -15.30
N LEU A 56 9.03 4.32 -16.34
CA LEU A 56 8.54 2.96 -16.19
C LEU A 56 9.50 2.08 -15.36
N GLU A 57 10.82 2.23 -15.52
CA GLU A 57 11.81 1.55 -14.67
C GLU A 57 11.66 1.96 -13.19
N LEU A 58 11.45 3.25 -12.92
CA LEU A 58 11.28 3.78 -11.57
C LEU A 58 9.96 3.30 -10.94
N LEU A 59 8.84 3.40 -11.66
CA LEU A 59 7.51 3.01 -11.18
C LEU A 59 7.35 1.49 -10.97
N LYS A 60 8.16 0.66 -11.64
CA LYS A 60 8.18 -0.79 -11.36
C LYS A 60 8.65 -1.12 -9.95
N ASN A 61 9.50 -0.28 -9.38
CA ASN A 61 10.19 -0.55 -8.12
C ASN A 61 9.80 0.43 -7.01
N ASN A 62 9.08 1.50 -7.32
CA ASN A 62 8.76 2.58 -6.38
C ASN A 62 7.30 3.04 -6.53
N SER A 63 6.72 3.63 -5.48
CA SER A 63 5.39 4.23 -5.56
C SER A 63 5.37 5.51 -6.39
N LEU A 64 4.20 5.86 -6.93
CA LEU A 64 3.98 7.12 -7.66
C LEU A 64 4.40 8.34 -6.83
N ASP A 65 3.96 8.40 -5.56
CA ASP A 65 4.26 9.52 -4.66
C ASP A 65 5.77 9.70 -4.45
N PHE A 66 6.50 8.60 -4.29
CA PHE A 66 7.95 8.64 -4.11
C PHE A 66 8.65 9.20 -5.36
N VAL A 67 8.24 8.74 -6.54
CA VAL A 67 8.79 9.21 -7.82
C VAL A 67 8.50 10.70 -8.03
N LEU A 68 7.26 11.14 -7.81
CA LEU A 68 6.88 12.55 -7.97
C LEU A 68 7.57 13.46 -6.96
N ASN A 69 7.65 13.06 -5.69
CA ASN A 69 8.36 13.83 -4.67
C ASN A 69 9.85 13.98 -5.01
N THR A 70 10.49 12.88 -5.43
CA THR A 70 11.90 12.91 -5.86
C THR A 70 12.12 13.86 -7.04
N PHE A 71 11.21 13.85 -8.03
CA PHE A 71 11.28 14.76 -9.17
C PHE A 71 11.08 16.23 -8.75
N GLN A 72 10.12 16.48 -7.87
CA GLN A 72 9.84 17.82 -7.36
C GLN A 72 11.01 18.39 -6.55
N GLU A 73 11.59 17.61 -5.64
CA GLU A 73 12.75 18.02 -4.84
C GLU A 73 13.94 18.40 -5.74
N GLN A 74 14.24 17.60 -6.77
CA GLN A 74 15.31 17.91 -7.72
C GLN A 74 15.02 19.17 -8.52
N LEU A 75 13.77 19.34 -8.97
CA LEU A 75 13.38 20.51 -9.71
C LEU A 75 13.54 21.78 -8.87
N ASP A 76 13.17 21.73 -7.59
CA ASP A 76 13.27 22.86 -6.68
C ASP A 76 14.72 23.20 -6.31
N ILE A 77 15.58 22.19 -6.13
CA ILE A 77 17.03 22.39 -5.99
C ILE A 77 17.59 23.11 -7.23
N LEU A 78 17.21 22.68 -8.43
CA LEU A 78 17.68 23.28 -9.68
C LEU A 78 17.14 24.71 -9.88
N LYS A 79 15.90 25.00 -9.48
CA LYS A 79 15.32 26.36 -9.54
C LYS A 79 16.06 27.35 -8.63
N ASN A 80 16.59 26.88 -7.50
CA ASN A 80 17.32 27.70 -6.55
C ASN A 80 18.78 27.98 -6.96
N LYS A 81 19.29 27.32 -8.01
CA LYS A 81 20.65 27.52 -8.53
C LYS A 81 20.65 28.63 -9.60
N SER A 82 21.30 29.75 -9.30
CA SER A 82 21.34 30.94 -10.19
C SER A 82 22.13 30.73 -11.49
N ASP A 83 22.97 29.70 -11.55
CA ASP A 83 23.82 29.33 -12.70
C ASP A 83 23.13 28.38 -13.69
N VAL A 84 21.97 27.84 -13.35
CA VAL A 84 21.20 26.92 -14.21
C VAL A 84 20.38 27.70 -15.23
N LYS A 85 20.89 27.77 -16.46
CA LYS A 85 20.21 28.47 -17.58
C LYS A 85 18.92 27.78 -18.06
N SER A 86 18.82 26.47 -17.89
CA SER A 86 17.62 25.70 -18.24
C SER A 86 17.41 24.57 -17.24
N VAL A 87 16.56 24.83 -16.25
CA VAL A 87 16.19 23.86 -15.21
C VAL A 87 15.65 22.57 -15.82
N ALA A 88 14.77 22.68 -16.81
CA ALA A 88 14.19 21.52 -17.51
C ALA A 88 15.24 20.66 -18.21
N ALA A 89 16.19 21.27 -18.94
CA ALA A 89 17.23 20.51 -19.65
C ALA A 89 18.21 19.83 -18.69
N VAL A 90 18.56 20.48 -17.59
CA VAL A 90 19.43 19.92 -16.55
C VAL A 90 18.72 18.78 -15.81
N PHE A 91 17.44 18.97 -15.46
CA PHE A 91 16.61 17.92 -14.87
C PHE A 91 16.52 16.68 -15.75
N SER A 92 16.15 16.84 -17.04
CA SER A 92 16.12 15.71 -17.99
C SER A 92 17.48 15.01 -18.08
N THR A 93 18.58 15.77 -18.09
CA THR A 93 19.93 15.20 -18.12
C THR A 93 20.24 14.39 -16.87
N HIS A 94 19.88 14.88 -15.68
CA HIS A 94 20.07 14.18 -14.41
C HIS A 94 19.24 12.89 -14.35
N LEU A 95 17.98 12.95 -14.79
CA LEU A 95 17.10 11.78 -14.87
C LEU A 95 17.70 10.68 -15.77
N PHE A 96 18.30 11.05 -16.90
CA PHE A 96 18.91 10.09 -17.82
C PHE A 96 20.26 9.54 -17.36
N LYS A 97 21.10 10.37 -16.77
CA LYS A 97 22.44 9.95 -16.33
C LYS A 97 22.41 9.25 -14.97
N GLY A 98 21.27 9.27 -14.27
CA GLY A 98 21.19 8.79 -12.88
C GLY A 98 22.05 9.60 -11.92
N THR A 99 22.50 10.79 -12.34
CA THR A 99 23.39 11.68 -11.58
C THR A 99 22.59 12.63 -10.69
N CYS A 100 21.42 12.19 -10.23
CA CYS A 100 20.64 12.87 -9.21
C CYS A 100 21.61 13.30 -8.11
N GLU A 101 21.81 14.62 -7.92
CA GLU A 101 22.63 15.19 -6.83
C GLU A 101 21.91 15.02 -5.48
N VAL A 102 21.51 13.79 -5.18
CA VAL A 102 20.88 13.37 -3.94
C VAL A 102 21.74 12.22 -3.45
N ASN A 103 22.21 12.32 -2.21
CA ASN A 103 23.01 11.31 -1.56
C ASN A 103 22.27 9.96 -1.62
N THR A 104 22.67 9.07 -2.52
CA THR A 104 22.00 7.78 -2.79
C THR A 104 21.90 6.90 -1.54
N GLN A 105 22.80 7.10 -0.58
CA GLN A 105 22.78 6.44 0.74
C GLN A 105 21.63 6.91 1.64
N GLU A 106 21.09 8.11 1.44
CA GLU A 106 19.96 8.64 2.21
C GLU A 106 18.62 8.21 1.60
N LEU A 107 18.56 8.07 0.27
CA LEU A 107 17.43 7.50 -0.48
C LEU A 107 17.25 6.01 -0.22
N GLU A 108 18.33 5.22 -0.21
CA GLU A 108 18.27 3.79 0.16
C GLU A 108 17.82 3.59 1.61
N LYS A 109 18.23 4.48 2.53
CA LYS A 109 17.81 4.40 3.94
C LYS A 109 16.33 4.71 4.14
N LYS A 110 15.80 5.77 3.51
CA LYS A 110 14.38 6.15 3.60
C LYS A 110 13.46 5.15 2.91
N GLU A 111 13.87 4.54 1.79
CA GLU A 111 13.09 3.48 1.14
C GLU A 111 13.14 2.16 1.93
N VAL A 112 14.28 1.80 2.53
CA VAL A 112 14.35 0.64 3.45
C VAL A 112 13.49 0.87 4.70
N GLU A 113 13.44 2.08 5.23
CA GLU A 113 12.58 2.43 6.37
C GLU A 113 11.09 2.39 5.99
N HIS A 114 10.71 2.94 4.85
CA HIS A 114 9.34 2.90 4.35
C HIS A 114 8.89 1.48 3.96
N GLN A 115 9.78 0.66 3.38
CA GLN A 115 9.54 -0.77 3.13
C GLN A 115 9.42 -1.56 4.43
N LYS A 116 10.20 -1.24 5.47
CA LYS A 116 10.05 -1.83 6.81
C LYS A 116 8.69 -1.48 7.41
N VAL A 117 8.27 -0.21 7.36
CA VAL A 117 6.95 0.22 7.85
C VAL A 117 5.83 -0.51 7.08
N LYS A 118 5.89 -0.57 5.74
CA LYS A 118 4.92 -1.31 4.93
C LYS A 118 4.90 -2.81 5.20
N GLU A 119 6.05 -3.40 5.47
CA GLU A 119 6.16 -4.82 5.82
C GLU A 119 5.63 -5.09 7.24
N GLU A 120 5.84 -4.18 8.18
CA GLU A 120 5.28 -4.22 9.53
C GLU A 120 3.76 -4.06 9.50
N GLU A 121 3.24 -3.08 8.74
CA GLU A 121 1.81 -2.90 8.48
C GLU A 121 1.18 -4.14 7.82
N ARG A 122 1.88 -4.78 6.86
CA ARG A 122 1.44 -6.05 6.26
C ARG A 122 1.37 -7.18 7.28
N LYS A 123 2.41 -7.33 8.10
CA LYS A 123 2.44 -8.36 9.16
C LYS A 123 1.35 -8.13 10.20
N GLU A 124 1.06 -6.87 10.54
CA GLU A 124 -0.02 -6.53 11.45
C GLU A 124 -1.40 -6.81 10.81
N SER A 125 -1.58 -6.45 9.54
CA SER A 125 -2.81 -6.77 8.80
C SER A 125 -3.04 -8.28 8.70
N GLU A 126 -1.99 -9.07 8.38
CA GLU A 126 -2.10 -10.52 8.31
C GLU A 126 -2.42 -11.15 9.67
N LYS A 127 -1.83 -10.64 10.76
CA LYS A 127 -2.17 -11.07 12.12
C LYS A 127 -3.64 -10.76 12.43
N ASN A 128 -4.10 -9.56 12.11
CA ASN A 128 -5.49 -9.15 12.31
C ASN A 128 -6.46 -10.03 11.51
N ASP A 129 -6.18 -10.28 10.24
CA ASP A 129 -7.02 -11.14 9.39
C ASP A 129 -7.08 -12.58 9.94
N ASN A 130 -5.96 -13.12 10.45
CA ASN A 130 -5.94 -14.43 11.09
C ASN A 130 -6.80 -14.47 12.36
N ILE A 131 -6.67 -13.48 13.25
CA ILE A 131 -7.48 -13.36 14.48
C ILE A 131 -8.97 -13.29 14.13
N LEU A 132 -9.34 -12.41 13.20
CA LEU A 132 -10.73 -12.24 12.77
C LEU A 132 -11.27 -13.52 12.10
N SER A 133 -10.44 -14.24 11.34
CA SER A 133 -10.85 -15.53 10.75
C SER A 133 -11.19 -16.59 11.80
N ILE A 134 -10.57 -16.53 12.98
CA ILE A 134 -10.88 -17.44 14.09
C ILE A 134 -12.12 -16.94 14.81
N PHE A 135 -12.20 -15.64 15.09
CA PHE A 135 -13.34 -15.00 15.74
C PHE A 135 -14.66 -15.30 15.01
N PHE A 136 -14.69 -15.13 13.68
CA PHE A 136 -15.91 -15.36 12.89
C PHE A 136 -16.31 -16.84 12.75
N LYS A 137 -15.47 -17.79 13.18
CA LYS A 137 -15.83 -19.22 13.23
C LYS A 137 -16.58 -19.61 14.52
N ILE A 138 -16.61 -18.72 15.50
CA ILE A 138 -17.30 -18.93 16.79
C ILE A 138 -18.81 -18.68 16.56
N PRO A 139 -19.73 -19.29 17.35
CA PRO A 139 -21.15 -18.95 17.28
C PRO A 139 -21.43 -17.46 17.47
N LEU A 140 -22.40 -16.92 16.72
CA LEU A 140 -22.73 -15.48 16.69
C LEU A 140 -23.03 -14.92 18.08
N GLU A 141 -23.77 -15.66 18.91
CA GLU A 141 -24.11 -15.26 20.28
C GLU A 141 -22.86 -14.99 21.13
N LYS A 142 -21.81 -15.80 20.96
CA LYS A 142 -20.53 -15.62 21.64
C LYS A 142 -19.70 -14.49 21.04
N GLN A 143 -19.83 -14.24 19.75
CA GLN A 143 -19.18 -13.07 19.12
C GLN A 143 -19.76 -11.78 19.70
N GLU A 144 -21.09 -11.69 19.80
CA GLU A 144 -21.78 -10.53 20.38
C GLU A 144 -21.43 -10.32 21.87
N GLU A 145 -21.31 -11.40 22.63
CA GLU A 145 -20.85 -11.36 24.02
C GLU A 145 -19.43 -10.77 24.14
N ILE A 146 -18.48 -11.30 23.37
CA ILE A 146 -17.09 -10.82 23.34
C ILE A 146 -17.04 -9.34 22.92
N GLU A 147 -17.79 -8.95 21.90
CA GLU A 147 -17.86 -7.55 21.48
C GLU A 147 -18.36 -6.65 22.61
N MET A 148 -19.45 -7.02 23.28
CA MET A 148 -19.99 -6.23 24.39
C MET A 148 -19.02 -6.12 25.55
N GLU A 149 -18.26 -7.17 25.86
CA GLU A 149 -17.22 -7.16 26.88
C GLU A 149 -16.09 -6.19 26.51
N ILE A 150 -15.58 -6.25 25.27
CA ILE A 150 -14.55 -5.32 24.77
C ILE A 150 -15.02 -3.87 24.88
N LEU A 151 -16.22 -3.57 24.36
CA LEU A 151 -16.76 -2.21 24.36
C LEU A 151 -16.93 -1.65 25.78
N LYS A 152 -17.27 -2.51 26.75
CA LYS A 152 -17.40 -2.14 28.17
C LYS A 152 -16.03 -2.00 28.85
N LYS A 153 -15.15 -3.01 28.71
CA LYS A 153 -13.83 -3.10 29.35
C LYS A 153 -12.95 -1.91 28.97
N HIS A 154 -12.99 -1.50 27.70
CA HIS A 154 -12.15 -0.40 27.18
C HIS A 154 -12.86 0.95 27.09
N ASN A 155 -14.12 1.05 27.56
CA ASN A 155 -14.93 2.29 27.52
C ASN A 155 -15.05 2.91 26.11
N ILE A 156 -15.13 2.07 25.08
CA ILE A 156 -15.21 2.47 23.65
C ILE A 156 -16.61 2.24 23.05
N LYS A 157 -17.67 2.33 23.86
CA LYS A 157 -19.06 2.08 23.41
C LYS A 157 -19.47 2.85 22.15
N HIS A 158 -18.90 4.03 21.93
CA HIS A 158 -19.14 4.87 20.75
C HIS A 158 -18.65 4.22 19.44
N PHE A 159 -17.79 3.19 19.49
CA PHE A 159 -17.38 2.42 18.31
C PHE A 159 -18.51 1.55 17.74
N SER A 160 -19.59 1.30 18.51
CA SER A 160 -20.76 0.59 17.99
C SER A 160 -21.40 1.31 16.79
N GLU A 161 -21.33 2.64 16.74
CA GLU A 161 -21.77 3.46 15.60
C GLU A 161 -20.87 3.28 14.38
N LEU A 162 -19.62 2.83 14.55
CA LEU A 162 -18.72 2.55 13.44
C LEU A 162 -19.06 1.22 12.79
N LYS A 163 -19.51 0.21 13.56
CA LYS A 163 -19.92 -1.10 13.02
C LYS A 163 -20.99 -0.96 11.94
N THR A 164 -21.94 -0.05 12.13
CA THR A 164 -23.02 0.21 11.16
C THR A 164 -22.55 0.94 9.91
N LYS A 165 -21.47 1.74 10.00
CA LYS A 165 -20.88 2.47 8.88
C LYS A 165 -19.87 1.64 8.09
N SER A 166 -19.07 0.84 8.78
CA SER A 166 -18.09 -0.07 8.20
C SER A 166 -17.75 -1.17 9.19
N GLU A 167 -18.37 -2.33 9.00
CA GLU A 167 -18.14 -3.52 9.82
C GLU A 167 -16.67 -3.97 9.76
N THR A 168 -16.06 -3.94 8.57
CA THR A 168 -14.65 -4.29 8.38
C THR A 168 -13.72 -3.37 9.16
N MET A 169 -13.93 -2.05 9.14
CA MET A 169 -13.11 -1.11 9.91
C MET A 169 -13.33 -1.27 11.41
N TYR A 170 -14.57 -1.50 11.83
CA TYR A 170 -14.89 -1.78 13.22
C TYR A 170 -14.07 -2.97 13.75
N TYR A 171 -14.15 -4.13 13.09
CA TYR A 171 -13.43 -5.33 13.53
C TYR A 171 -11.91 -5.20 13.42
N ARG A 172 -11.40 -4.45 12.45
CA ARG A 172 -9.96 -4.13 12.38
C ARG A 172 -9.48 -3.27 13.55
N LEU A 173 -10.29 -2.33 14.02
CA LEU A 173 -9.91 -1.47 15.15
C LEU A 173 -9.94 -2.20 16.49
N ILE A 174 -10.80 -3.22 16.63
CA ILE A 174 -10.92 -3.99 17.87
C ILE A 174 -10.22 -5.36 17.80
N SER A 175 -9.49 -5.66 16.73
CA SER A 175 -8.88 -6.98 16.50
C SER A 175 -7.90 -7.39 17.60
N SER A 176 -7.12 -6.43 18.13
CA SER A 176 -6.22 -6.64 19.25
C SER A 176 -6.97 -7.04 20.53
N PHE A 177 -8.08 -6.36 20.83
CA PHE A 177 -8.93 -6.70 21.97
C PHE A 177 -9.63 -8.04 21.79
N ILE A 178 -10.05 -8.36 20.56
CA ILE A 178 -10.60 -9.68 20.22
C ILE A 178 -9.56 -10.77 20.51
N TYR A 179 -8.29 -10.57 20.13
CA TYR A 179 -7.23 -11.52 20.43
C TYR A 179 -7.05 -11.76 21.94
N GLU A 180 -7.04 -10.69 22.73
CA GLU A 180 -6.94 -10.79 24.19
C GLU A 180 -8.11 -11.58 24.78
N GLU A 181 -9.35 -11.28 24.40
CA GLU A 181 -10.54 -11.98 24.87
C GLU A 181 -10.57 -13.46 24.43
N LEU A 182 -10.18 -13.75 23.18
CA LEU A 182 -10.07 -15.13 22.70
C LEU A 182 -9.05 -15.93 23.52
N LYS A 183 -7.92 -15.31 23.88
CA LYS A 183 -6.87 -15.94 24.69
C LYS A 183 -7.33 -16.12 26.14
N GLU A 184 -7.94 -15.11 26.75
CA GLU A 184 -8.49 -15.17 28.12
C GLU A 184 -9.56 -16.28 28.24
N LYS A 185 -10.36 -16.48 27.18
CA LYS A 185 -11.41 -17.50 27.12
C LYS A 185 -10.91 -18.87 26.61
N ASN A 186 -9.61 -19.05 26.37
CA ASN A 186 -8.99 -20.27 25.82
C ASN A 186 -9.62 -20.76 24.50
N LEU A 187 -9.96 -19.82 23.62
CA LEU A 187 -10.52 -20.07 22.29
C LEU A 187 -9.44 -20.10 21.19
N ILE A 188 -8.21 -19.70 21.53
CA ILE A 188 -6.97 -19.77 20.72
C ILE A 188 -5.75 -20.10 21.58
#